data_AF-A0A421BCS2-F1
#
_entry.id   AF-A0A421BCS2-F1
#
_cell.length_a   1.000
_cell.length_b   1.000
_cell.length_c   1.000
_cell.angle_alpha   90.00
_cell.angle_beta   90.00
_cell.angle_gamma   90.00
#
_symmetry.space_group_name_H-M   'P 1'
#
loop_
_entity.id
_entity.type
_entity.pdbx_description
1 polymer ?
#
loop_
_entity_poly.entity_id
_entity_poly.type
_entity_poly.pdbx_seq_one_letter_code
_entity_poly.pdbx_strand_id
1 'polypeptide(L)'
;MTRTPEITELATFLHTTTAPASTRDLADRFGGGKTLWVEYHRGARIVPWHLLERVVTETIPDRHARMLTLARAKHLYNSAEASAARAEVLAPPPNRGLLIALLATAALSLGALAGRRTTRRKPATP
;
A
#
# COMPACT_ATOMS: atom_id res chain seq x y z
N MET A 1 -6.66 4.97 -0.95
CA MET A 1 -6.60 3.75 -0.14
C MET A 1 -8.03 3.32 0.18
N THR A 2 -8.36 2.05 -0.02
CA THR A 2 -9.69 1.51 0.30
C THR A 2 -9.79 1.31 1.82
N ARG A 3 -10.80 1.88 2.47
CA ARG A 3 -11.03 1.68 3.91
C ARG A 3 -11.63 0.29 4.14
N THR A 4 -10.87 -0.59 4.79
CA THR A 4 -11.34 -1.92 5.22
C THR A 4 -11.78 -1.88 6.70
N PRO A 5 -12.46 -2.93 7.20
CA PRO A 5 -12.81 -3.05 8.61
C PRO A 5 -11.60 -2.95 9.55
N GLU A 6 -10.48 -3.59 9.20
CA GLU A 6 -9.26 -3.63 10.01
C GLU A 6 -8.60 -2.24 10.11
N ILE A 7 -8.61 -1.47 9.02
CA ILE A 7 -8.15 -0.08 9.01
C ILE A 7 -9.05 0.79 9.91
N THR A 8 -10.36 0.53 9.88
CA THR A 8 -11.33 1.25 10.73
C THR A 8 -11.09 0.93 12.20
N GLU A 9 -10.85 -0.34 12.53
CA GLU A 9 -10.58 -0.78 13.90
C GLU A 9 -9.29 -0.14 14.45
N LEU A 10 -8.22 -0.08 13.65
CA LEU A 10 -6.99 0.62 14.02
C LEU A 10 -7.24 2.12 14.24
N ALA A 11 -8.04 2.76 13.39
CA ALA A 11 -8.37 4.18 13.52
C ALA A 11 -9.18 4.47 14.78
N THR A 12 -10.15 3.60 15.12
CA THR A 12 -10.90 3.66 16.37
C THR A 12 -9.98 3.48 17.57
N PHE A 13 -9.08 2.48 17.54
CA PHE A 13 -8.10 2.28 18.60
C PHE A 13 -7.23 3.53 18.81
N LEU A 14 -6.71 4.12 17.74
CA LEU A 14 -5.93 5.34 17.81
C LEU A 14 -6.74 6.48 18.43
N HIS A 15 -7.98 6.68 17.96
CA HIS A 15 -8.86 7.73 18.49
C HIS A 15 -9.16 7.56 19.99
N THR A 16 -9.45 6.33 20.43
CA THR A 16 -9.71 6.05 21.86
C THR A 16 -8.47 6.26 22.72
N THR A 17 -7.28 5.90 22.21
CA THR A 17 -6.02 6.09 22.94
C THR A 17 -5.69 7.57 23.11
N THR A 18 -6.11 8.44 22.18
CA THR A 18 -5.80 9.88 22.20
C THR A 18 -6.99 10.75 22.59
N ALA A 19 -8.06 10.20 23.18
CA ALA A 19 -9.38 10.84 23.22
C ALA A 19 -9.53 12.20 23.94
N PRO A 20 -8.63 12.70 24.82
CA PRO A 20 -8.73 14.09 25.25
C PRO A 20 -7.97 15.08 24.35
N ALA A 21 -7.10 14.61 23.45
CA ALA A 21 -6.22 15.46 22.65
C ALA A 21 -6.86 15.86 21.31
N SER A 22 -6.72 17.13 20.93
CA SER A 22 -7.12 17.57 19.60
C SER A 22 -6.11 17.13 18.54
N THR A 23 -6.51 17.11 17.27
CA THR A 23 -5.59 16.81 16.16
C THR A 23 -4.46 17.83 16.03
N ARG A 24 -4.64 19.04 16.57
CA ARG A 24 -3.56 20.04 16.67
C ARG A 24 -2.57 19.64 17.75
N ASP A 25 -3.04 19.26 18.93
CA ASP A 25 -2.17 18.84 20.04
C ASP A 25 -1.36 17.59 19.66
N LEU A 26 -1.97 16.67 18.91
CA LEU A 26 -1.29 15.48 18.39
C LEU A 26 -0.22 15.83 17.37
N ALA A 27 -0.50 16.77 16.45
CA ALA A 27 0.47 17.29 15.50
C ALA A 27 1.64 17.98 16.21
N ASP A 28 1.35 18.81 17.22
CA ASP A 28 2.36 19.55 17.96
C ASP A 28 3.24 18.61 18.82
N ARG A 29 2.66 17.57 19.43
CA ARG A 29 3.36 16.65 20.34
C ARG A 29 4.12 15.53 19.62
N PHE A 30 3.49 14.90 18.64
CA PHE A 30 4.03 13.71 17.98
C PHE A 30 4.57 14.01 16.57
N GLY A 31 4.39 15.23 16.07
CA GLY A 31 4.74 15.63 14.73
C GLY A 31 3.69 15.22 13.70
N GLY A 32 3.98 15.53 12.43
CA GLY A 32 3.03 15.38 11.34
C GLY A 32 2.00 16.52 11.31
N GLY A 33 1.51 16.87 10.12
CA GLY A 33 0.52 17.94 9.98
C GLY A 33 -0.85 17.54 10.54
N LYS A 34 -1.64 18.53 10.99
CA LYS A 34 -3.03 18.35 11.44
C LYS A 34 -3.86 17.49 10.47
N THR A 35 -3.70 17.70 9.16
CA THR A 35 -4.40 16.94 8.12
C THR A 35 -4.09 15.44 8.18
N LEU A 36 -2.82 15.07 8.40
CA LEU A 36 -2.43 13.66 8.54
C LEU A 36 -3.11 13.02 9.74
N TRP A 37 -3.17 13.72 10.88
CA TRP A 37 -3.86 13.24 12.07
C TRP A 37 -5.35 13.01 11.84
N VAL A 38 -6.01 13.89 11.08
CA VAL A 38 -7.39 13.70 10.65
C VAL A 38 -7.53 12.46 9.76
N GLU A 39 -6.61 12.26 8.81
CA GLU A 39 -6.60 11.07 7.94
C GLU A 39 -6.42 9.78 8.74
N TYR A 40 -5.52 9.77 9.72
CA TYR A 40 -5.28 8.62 10.60
C TYR A 40 -6.50 8.30 11.45
N HIS A 41 -7.11 9.29 12.11
CA HIS A 41 -8.31 9.08 12.93
C HIS A 41 -9.53 8.66 12.11
N ARG A 42 -9.58 9.05 10.83
CA ARG A 42 -10.63 8.60 9.92
C ARG A 42 -10.29 7.24 9.30
N GLY A 43 -9.11 6.66 9.49
CA GLY A 43 -8.69 5.46 8.77
C GLY A 43 -8.67 5.68 7.24
N ALA A 44 -8.45 6.92 6.79
CA ALA A 44 -8.18 7.23 5.39
C ALA A 44 -6.71 6.89 5.03
N ARG A 45 -5.86 6.87 6.05
CA ARG A 45 -4.44 6.49 5.98
C ARG A 45 -4.08 5.68 7.22
N ILE A 46 -3.20 4.69 7.07
CA ILE A 46 -2.65 3.96 8.22
C ILE A 46 -1.59 4.85 8.90
N VAL A 47 -1.69 4.97 10.23
CA VAL A 47 -0.69 5.68 11.04
C VAL A 47 0.62 4.89 11.04
N PRO A 48 1.80 5.49 10.79
CA PRO A 48 3.06 4.78 10.82
C PRO A 48 3.33 4.12 12.17
N TRP A 49 3.89 2.90 12.17
CA TRP A 49 4.16 2.14 13.41
C TRP A 49 4.96 2.94 14.45
N HIS A 50 6.06 3.59 14.06
CA HIS A 50 6.90 4.37 14.96
C HIS A 50 6.13 5.49 15.68
N LEU A 51 5.12 6.05 15.01
CA LEU A 51 4.30 7.13 15.55
C LEU A 51 3.24 6.55 16.51
N LEU A 52 2.59 5.44 16.14
CA LEU A 52 1.66 4.73 17.01
C LEU A 52 2.32 4.23 18.30
N GLU A 53 3.54 3.69 18.19
CA GLU A 53 4.34 3.23 19.31
C GLU A 53 4.66 4.37 20.28
N ARG A 54 5.05 5.54 19.77
CA ARG A 54 5.26 6.74 20.58
C ARG A 54 3.98 7.21 21.26
N VAL A 55 2.85 7.24 20.55
CA VAL A 55 1.54 7.62 21.13
C VAL A 55 1.20 6.73 22.31
N VAL A 56 1.27 5.41 22.15
CA VAL A 56 0.95 4.46 23.22
C VAL A 56 1.93 4.63 24.39
N THR A 57 3.22 4.80 24.08
CA THR A 57 4.28 4.92 25.09
C THR A 57 4.14 6.17 25.93
N GLU A 58 3.84 7.30 25.31
CA GLU A 58 3.73 8.60 25.99
C GLU A 58 2.36 8.84 26.63
N THR A 59 1.33 8.10 26.23
CA THR A 59 -0.04 8.26 26.77
C THR A 59 -0.32 7.32 27.93
N ILE A 60 0.32 6.15 27.98
CA ILE A 60 0.09 5.15 29.03
C ILE A 60 1.31 5.10 29.96
N PRO A 61 1.23 5.74 31.15
CA PRO A 61 2.36 5.79 32.08
C PRO A 61 2.66 4.43 32.71
N ASP A 62 1.62 3.64 33.03
CA ASP A 62 1.80 2.31 33.63
C ASP A 62 2.50 1.35 32.66
N ARG A 63 3.56 0.69 33.15
CA ARG A 63 4.42 -0.15 32.30
C ARG A 63 3.70 -1.40 31.82
N HIS A 64 2.92 -2.04 32.68
CA HIS A 64 2.25 -3.29 32.33
C HIS A 64 1.11 -3.03 31.34
N ALA A 65 0.26 -2.05 31.61
CA ALA A 65 -0.77 -1.58 30.70
C ALA A 65 -0.19 -1.13 29.36
N ARG A 66 0.94 -0.41 29.35
CA ARG A 66 1.62 -0.02 28.12
C ARG A 66 2.07 -1.22 27.30
N MET A 67 2.65 -2.24 27.93
CA MET A 67 3.06 -3.47 27.22
C MET A 67 1.85 -4.18 26.58
N LEU A 68 0.75 -4.33 27.31
CA LEU A 68 -0.48 -4.95 26.79
C LEU A 68 -1.07 -4.13 25.64
N THR A 69 -1.12 -2.81 25.79
CA THR A 69 -1.64 -1.91 24.75
C THR A 69 -0.74 -1.90 23.51
N LEU A 70 0.59 -1.94 23.66
CA LEU A 70 1.52 -2.04 22.53
C LEU A 70 1.34 -3.37 21.78
N ALA A 71 1.15 -4.49 22.49
CA ALA A 71 0.88 -5.77 21.86
C ALA A 71 -0.42 -5.73 21.04
N ARG A 72 -1.49 -5.14 21.61
CA ARG A 72 -2.76 -4.93 20.90
C ARG A 72 -2.58 -3.99 19.69
N ALA A 73 -1.88 -2.88 19.86
CA ALA A 73 -1.60 -1.93 18.79
C ALA A 73 -0.84 -2.60 17.64
N LYS A 74 0.14 -3.45 17.95
CA LYS A 74 0.91 -4.18 16.93
C LYS A 74 0.05 -5.15 16.16
N HIS A 75 -0.83 -5.87 16.84
CA HIS A 75 -1.78 -6.78 16.20
C HIS A 75 -2.70 -6.01 15.22
N LEU A 76 -3.32 -4.93 15.67
CA LEU A 76 -4.21 -4.10 14.83
C LEU A 76 -3.46 -3.49 13.65
N TYR A 77 -2.25 -2.99 13.87
CA TYR A 77 -1.40 -2.43 12.82
C TYR A 77 -1.11 -3.45 11.72
N ASN A 78 -0.67 -4.66 12.10
CA ASN A 78 -0.38 -5.72 11.14
C ASN A 78 -1.64 -6.16 10.37
N SER A 79 -2.79 -6.25 11.03
CA SER A 79 -4.06 -6.58 10.38
C SER A 79 -4.49 -5.52 9.36
N ALA A 80 -4.33 -4.23 9.69
CA ALA A 80 -4.64 -3.12 8.79
C ALA A 80 -3.67 -3.05 7.58
N GLU A 81 -2.38 -3.29 7.78
CA GLU A 81 -1.40 -3.36 6.68
C GLU A 81 -1.71 -4.55 5.75
N ALA A 82 -2.01 -5.72 6.33
CA ALA A 82 -2.38 -6.89 5.56
C ALA A 82 -3.67 -6.69 4.76
N SER A 83 -4.67 -6.02 5.33
CA SER A 83 -5.93 -5.71 4.64
C SER A 83 -5.74 -4.68 3.53
N ALA A 84 -4.90 -3.66 3.76
CA ALA A 84 -4.54 -2.69 2.74
C ALA A 84 -3.86 -3.36 1.54
N ALA A 85 -2.87 -4.23 1.78
CA ALA A 85 -2.20 -4.98 0.73
C ALA A 85 -3.17 -5.88 -0.06
N ARG A 86 -4.11 -6.56 0.61
CA ARG A 86 -5.16 -7.34 -0.06
C ARG A 86 -6.09 -6.49 -0.92
N ALA A 87 -6.46 -5.30 -0.43
CA ALA A 87 -7.33 -4.39 -1.15
C ALA A 87 -6.67 -3.81 -2.40
N GLU A 88 -5.36 -3.58 -2.38
CA GLU A 88 -4.59 -3.15 -3.56
C GLU A 88 -4.54 -4.21 -4.65
N VAL A 89 -4.34 -5.49 -4.28
CA VAL A 89 -4.34 -6.61 -5.23
C VAL A 89 -5.70 -6.79 -5.90
N LEU A 90 -6.79 -6.58 -5.15
CA LEU A 90 -8.16 -6.74 -5.66
C LEU A 90 -8.67 -5.52 -6.43
N ALA A 91 -7.99 -4.37 -6.33
CA ALA A 91 -8.36 -3.18 -7.06
C ALA A 91 -8.20 -3.43 -8.57
N PRO A 92 -9.23 -3.18 -9.39
CA PRO A 92 -9.09 -3.31 -10.84
C PRO A 92 -8.00 -2.36 -11.31
N PRO A 93 -7.11 -2.76 -12.24
CA PRO A 93 -6.10 -1.87 -12.77
C PRO A 93 -6.79 -0.62 -13.33
N PRO A 94 -6.24 0.58 -13.10
CA PRO A 94 -6.91 1.84 -13.41
C PRO A 94 -7.22 2.03 -14.91
N ASN A 95 -6.73 1.16 -15.79
CA ASN A 95 -6.78 1.33 -17.24
C ASN A 95 -7.33 0.08 -17.96
N ARG A 96 -8.64 -0.19 -17.89
CA ARG A 96 -9.29 -1.16 -18.79
C ARG A 96 -9.25 -0.73 -20.28
N GLY A 97 -8.99 0.55 -20.56
CA GLY A 97 -8.85 1.05 -21.94
C GLY A 97 -7.50 0.77 -22.61
N LEU A 98 -6.44 0.46 -21.85
CA LEU A 98 -5.08 0.41 -22.39
C LEU A 98 -4.61 -1.03 -22.71
N LEU A 99 -5.21 -2.04 -22.06
CA LEU A 99 -4.90 -3.45 -22.33
C LEU A 99 -5.49 -3.96 -23.66
N ILE A 100 -6.60 -3.38 -24.15
CA ILE A 100 -7.12 -3.72 -25.49
C ILE A 100 -6.17 -3.20 -26.59
N ALA A 101 -5.56 -2.02 -26.40
CA ALA A 101 -4.59 -1.47 -27.34
C ALA A 101 -3.26 -2.25 -27.37
N LEU A 102 -2.82 -2.77 -26.21
CA LEU A 102 -1.54 -3.48 -26.11
C LEU A 102 -1.60 -4.92 -26.66
N LEU A 103 -2.76 -5.60 -26.58
CA LEU A 103 -2.97 -6.89 -27.24
C LEU A 103 -3.16 -6.78 -28.76
N ALA A 104 -3.68 -5.65 -29.27
CA ALA A 104 -3.82 -5.42 -30.71
C ALA A 104 -2.47 -5.14 -31.42
N THR A 105 -1.46 -4.65 -30.70
CA THR A 105 -0.16 -4.26 -31.30
C THR A 105 0.78 -5.46 -31.53
N ALA A 106 0.51 -6.62 -30.92
CA ALA A 106 1.30 -7.84 -31.15
C ALA A 106 0.88 -8.64 -32.41
N ALA A 107 -0.29 -8.34 -33.01
CA ALA A 107 -0.82 -9.12 -34.13
C ALA A 107 -0.39 -8.62 -35.53
N LEU A 108 0.35 -7.51 -35.64
CA LEU A 108 0.69 -6.89 -36.94
C LEU A 108 2.17 -6.97 -37.35
N SER A 109 3.02 -7.73 -36.64
CA SER A 109 4.47 -7.78 -36.94
C SER A 109 5.03 -9.17 -37.27
N LEU A 110 4.19 -10.18 -37.57
CA LEU A 110 4.65 -11.45 -38.16
C LEU A 110 4.13 -11.59 -39.61
N GLY A 111 4.70 -10.81 -40.53
CA GLY A 111 4.30 -10.89 -41.94
C GLY A 111 5.33 -10.45 -42.97
N ALA A 112 6.57 -10.14 -42.59
CA ALA A 112 7.54 -9.58 -43.53
C ALA A 112 8.98 -10.06 -43.31
N LEU A 113 9.24 -11.37 -43.41
CA LEU A 113 10.60 -11.84 -43.70
C LEU A 113 10.63 -13.21 -44.40
N ALA A 114 9.85 -13.34 -45.49
CA ALA A 114 10.01 -14.46 -46.41
C ALA A 114 10.75 -14.00 -47.67
N GLY A 115 12.00 -14.46 -47.79
CA GLY A 115 12.59 -14.83 -49.07
C GLY A 115 13.38 -13.76 -49.82
N ARG A 116 14.72 -13.79 -49.68
CA ARG A 116 15.60 -13.58 -50.84
C ARG A 116 17.04 -14.07 -50.63
N ARG A 117 17.49 -14.85 -51.63
CA ARG A 117 18.87 -15.03 -52.12
C ARG A 117 19.80 -15.90 -51.26
N THR A 118 20.69 -16.74 -51.79
CA THR A 118 21.05 -17.29 -53.11
C THR A 118 22.23 -18.20 -52.77
N THR A 119 22.16 -19.51 -53.02
CA THR A 119 23.35 -20.36 -52.93
C THR A 119 23.92 -20.56 -54.34
N ARG A 120 25.14 -20.06 -54.55
CA ARG A 120 25.90 -20.15 -55.80
C ARG A 120 27.23 -20.86 -55.51
N ARG A 121 27.55 -21.81 -56.40
CA ARG A 121 28.85 -22.43 -56.77
C ARG A 121 29.31 -23.71 -56.05
N LYS A 122 29.16 -24.83 -56.77
CA LYS A 122 30.18 -25.70 -57.45
C LYS A 122 31.61 -25.71 -56.86
N PRO A 123 32.29 -26.87 -56.88
CA PRO A 123 33.13 -27.17 -58.04
C PRO A 123 33.01 -28.63 -58.53
N ALA A 124 33.53 -28.89 -59.72
CA ALA A 124 33.57 -30.20 -60.37
C ALA A 124 35.00 -30.61 -60.69
N THR A 125 35.13 -31.92 -60.96
CA THR A 125 36.06 -32.59 -61.90
C THR A 125 37.53 -32.72 -61.49
N PRO A 126 38.30 -33.61 -62.12
CA PRO A 126 37.96 -34.57 -63.19
C PRO A 126 37.63 -35.99 -62.71
#